data_AF-R5VSJ9-F1
#
_entry.id   AF-R5VSJ9-F1
#
_cell.length_a   1.000
_cell.length_b   1.000
_cell.length_c   1.000
_cell.angle_alpha   90.00
_cell.angle_beta   90.00
_cell.angle_gamma   90.00
#
_symmetry.space_group_name_H-M   'P 1'
#
loop_
_entity.id
_entity.type
_entity.pdbx_description
1 polymer ?
#
loop_
_entity_poly.entity_id
_entity_poly.type
_entity_poly.pdbx_seq_one_letter_code
_entity_poly.pdbx_strand_id
1 'polypeptide(L)' 'MIIAERLKEARKKSGMNQKSLAEVVGVYTKDISRWETGVRTPSAEYIIQLCKALDISADYLLGLKD' A
#
# COMPACT_ATOMS: atom_id res chain seq x y z
N MET A 1 -2.64 -1.84 12.71
CA MET A 1 -1.85 -2.87 11.97
C MET A 1 -0.88 -2.08 11.12
N ILE A 2 0.43 -2.15 11.41
CA ILE A 2 1.41 -1.16 10.92
C ILE A 2 1.39 -1.00 9.39
N ILE A 3 1.42 -2.11 8.62
CA ILE A 3 1.39 -2.07 7.15
C ILE A 3 0.10 -1.43 6.64
N ALA A 4 -1.05 -1.78 7.22
CA ALA A 4 -2.36 -1.27 6.79
C ALA A 4 -2.49 0.24 6.97
N GLU A 5 -2.04 0.74 8.13
CA GLU A 5 -2.06 2.17 8.48
C GLU A 5 -1.11 2.97 7.59
N ARG A 6 0.15 2.51 7.44
CA ARG A 6 1.17 3.19 6.63
C ARG A 6 0.86 3.16 5.14
N LEU A 7 0.30 2.06 4.63
CA LEU A 7 -0.18 1.99 3.24
C LEU A 7 -1.26 3.04 2.98
N LYS A 8 -2.26 3.11 3.85
CA LYS A 8 -3.36 4.07 3.73
C LYS A 8 -2.88 5.51 3.84
N GLU A 9 -1.92 5.77 4.71
CA GLU A 9 -1.30 7.08 4.87
C GLU A 9 -0.52 7.49 3.61
N ALA A 10 0.38 6.62 3.12
CA ALA A 10 1.17 6.87 1.91
C ALA A 10 0.28 7.09 0.68
N ARG A 11 -0.77 6.27 0.50
CA ARG A 11 -1.74 6.47 -0.59
C ARG A 11 -2.44 7.82 -0.50
N LYS A 12 -2.84 8.25 0.70
CA LYS A 12 -3.46 9.57 0.88
C LYS A 12 -2.47 10.69 0.58
N LYS A 13 -1.21 10.56 1.01
CA LYS A 13 -0.14 11.53 0.73
C LYS A 13 0.16 11.66 -0.77
N SER A 14 0.04 10.58 -1.53
CA SER A 14 0.19 10.60 -3.00
C SER A 14 -1.02 11.15 -3.75
N GLY A 15 -2.11 11.52 -3.05
CA GLY A 15 -3.34 12.03 -3.67
C GLY A 15 -4.18 10.97 -4.39
N MET A 16 -3.79 9.69 -4.32
CA MET A 16 -4.49 8.61 -4.99
C MET A 16 -5.71 8.15 -4.18
N ASN A 17 -6.81 7.83 -4.85
CA ASN A 17 -7.85 7.00 -4.26
C ASN A 17 -7.49 5.50 -4.39
N GLN A 18 -8.22 4.60 -3.72
CA GLN A 18 -7.92 3.16 -3.76
C GLN A 18 -7.98 2.57 -5.17
N LYS A 19 -8.87 3.07 -6.03
CA LYS A 19 -9.01 2.61 -7.42
C LYS A 19 -7.78 3.01 -8.24
N SER A 20 -7.34 4.26 -8.14
CA SER A 20 -6.14 4.75 -8.83
C SER A 20 -4.89 3.97 -8.42
N LEU A 21 -4.69 3.70 -7.12
CA LEU A 21 -3.57 2.89 -6.67
C LEU A 21 -3.66 1.45 -7.21
N ALA A 22 -4.86 0.87 -7.22
CA ALA A 22 -5.09 -0.48 -7.74
C ALA A 22 -4.74 -0.58 -9.24
N GLU A 23 -5.09 0.44 -10.03
CA GLU A 23 -4.76 0.54 -11.46
C GLU A 23 -3.24 0.61 -11.67
N VAL A 24 -2.51 1.40 -10.86
CA VAL A 24 -1.04 1.51 -10.94
C VAL A 24 -0.34 0.20 -10.56
N VAL A 25 -0.85 -0.48 -9.53
CA VAL A 25 -0.26 -1.73 -9.00
C VAL A 25 -0.67 -2.96 -9.83
N GLY A 26 -1.74 -2.86 -10.64
CA GLY A 26 -2.26 -3.97 -11.45
C GLY A 26 -3.11 -4.97 -10.64
N VAL A 27 -3.88 -4.48 -9.66
CA VAL A 27 -4.74 -5.31 -8.79
C VAL A 27 -6.17 -4.81 -8.78
N TYR A 28 -7.09 -5.54 -8.14
CA TYR A 28 -8.44 -5.04 -7.94
C TYR A 28 -8.50 -4.05 -6.78
N THR A 29 -9.39 -3.05 -6.86
CA THR A 29 -9.63 -2.08 -5.78
C THR A 29 -9.90 -2.74 -4.41
N LYS A 30 -10.57 -3.90 -4.42
CA LYS A 30 -10.85 -4.69 -3.21
C LYS A 30 -9.57 -5.19 -2.52
N ASP A 31 -8.50 -5.42 -3.26
CA ASP A 31 -7.23 -5.90 -2.71
C ASP A 31 -6.54 -4.77 -1.93
N ILE A 32 -6.51 -3.55 -2.48
CA ILE A 32 -6.06 -2.35 -1.76
C ILE A 32 -6.88 -2.15 -0.49
N SER A 33 -8.21 -2.23 -0.58
CA SER A 33 -9.09 -2.09 0.58
C SER A 33 -8.79 -3.13 1.67
N ARG A 34 -8.59 -4.41 1.29
CA ARG A 34 -8.23 -5.48 2.23
C ARG A 34 -6.87 -5.25 2.88
N TRP A 35 -5.90 -4.69 2.16
CA TRP A 35 -4.59 -4.34 2.72
C TRP A 35 -4.69 -3.16 3.68
N GLU A 36 -5.43 -2.10 3.34
CA GLU A 36 -5.61 -0.91 4.19
C GLU A 36 -6.50 -1.14 5.42
N THR A 37 -7.31 -2.20 5.42
CA THR A 37 -8.12 -2.63 6.57
C THR A 37 -7.44 -3.74 7.37
N GLY A 38 -6.31 -4.26 6.88
CA GLY A 38 -5.58 -5.36 7.51
C GLY A 38 -6.28 -6.72 7.43
N VAL A 39 -7.36 -6.84 6.65
CA VAL A 39 -8.03 -8.11 6.38
C VAL A 39 -7.09 -9.09 5.69
N ARG A 40 -6.13 -8.59 4.90
CA ARG A 40 -5.07 -9.38 4.26
C ARG A 40 -3.78 -8.60 4.24
N THR A 41 -2.66 -9.31 4.32
CA THR A 41 -1.32 -8.73 4.11
C THR A 41 -0.92 -8.88 2.63
N PRO A 42 -0.36 -7.84 1.99
CA PRO A 42 0.23 -7.97 0.65
C PRO A 42 1.41 -8.95 0.65
N SER A 43 1.61 -9.65 -0.47
CA SER A 43 2.82 -10.46 -0.65
C SER A 43 4.05 -9.56 -0.83
N ALA A 44 5.26 -10.13 -0.73
CA ALA A 44 6.50 -9.41 -0.99
C ALA A 44 6.52 -8.75 -2.38
N GLU A 45 5.99 -9.43 -3.40
CA GLU A 45 5.86 -8.87 -4.75
C GLU A 45 5.00 -7.60 -4.77
N TYR A 46 3.83 -7.62 -4.12
CA TYR A 46 2.97 -6.44 -4.05
C TYR A 46 3.56 -5.35 -3.16
N ILE A 47 4.31 -5.68 -2.11
CA ILE A 47 5.05 -4.70 -1.31
C ILE A 47 6.02 -3.92 -2.21
N ILE A 48 6.77 -4.60 -3.07
CA ILE A 48 7.68 -3.94 -4.02
C ILE A 48 6.91 -3.02 -4.97
N GLN A 49 5.77 -3.48 -5.50
CA GLN A 49 4.95 -2.65 -6.40
C GLN A 49 4.35 -1.43 -5.69
N LEU A 50 3.88 -1.60 -4.46
CA LEU A 50 3.34 -0.51 -3.64
C LEU A 50 4.41 0.54 -3.32
N CYS A 51 5.62 0.10 -2.95
CA CYS A 51 6.75 1.01 -2.73
C CYS A 51 7.07 1.84 -3.97
N LYS A 52 7.09 1.21 -5.17
CA LYS A 52 7.31 1.92 -6.44
C LYS A 52 6.16 2.87 -6.78
N ALA A 53 4.91 2.44 -6.60
CA ALA A 53 3.72 3.21 -6.95
C ALA A 53 3.52 4.46 -6.06
N LEU A 54 3.95 4.36 -4.80
CA LEU A 54 3.77 5.42 -3.79
C LEU A 54 5.04 6.21 -3.51
N ASP A 55 6.15 5.87 -4.16
CA ASP A 55 7.48 6.46 -3.94
C ASP A 55 7.90 6.44 -2.46
N ILE A 56 7.79 5.27 -1.83
CA ILE A 56 8.14 5.03 -0.42
C ILE A 56 9.11 3.86 -0.27
N SER A 57 9.87 3.84 0.82
CA SER A 57 10.72 2.70 1.17
C SER A 57 9.93 1.53 1.74
N ALA A 58 10.49 0.32 1.62
CA ALA A 58 9.95 -0.86 2.30
C ALA A 58 10.09 -0.74 3.83
N ASP A 59 11.15 -0.10 4.34
CA ASP A 59 11.31 0.19 5.77
C ASP A 59 10.14 0.98 6.34
N TYR A 60 9.69 2.01 5.61
CA TYR A 60 8.49 2.75 5.97
C TYR A 60 7.28 1.82 5.89
N LEU A 61 7.00 1.16 4.77
CA LEU A 61 5.79 0.36 4.65
C LEU A 61 5.69 -0.76 5.70
N LEU A 62 6.83 -1.38 6.07
CA LEU A 62 6.90 -2.52 6.99
C LEU A 62 6.99 -2.14 8.47
N GLY A 63 7.15 -0.86 8.83
CA GLY A 63 7.27 -0.48 10.24
C GLY A 63 8.67 -0.46 10.81
N LEU A 64 9.71 -0.57 9.97
CA LEU A 64 11.09 -0.63 10.43
C LEU A 64 11.66 0.75 10.77
N LYS A 65 11.22 1.80 10.06
CA LYS A 65 11.63 3.21 10.23
C LYS A 65 10.52 4.17 9.81
N ASP A 66 10.58 5.42 10.25
CA ASP A 66 9.69 6.51 9.80
C ASP A 66 10.26 7.28 8.61
#